data_AF-A0A928NZX7-F1
#
_entry.id   AF-A0A928NZX7-F1
#
_cell.length_a   1.000
_cell.length_b   1.000
_cell.length_c   1.000
_cell.angle_alpha   90.00
_cell.angle_beta   90.00
_cell.angle_gamma   90.00
#
_symmetry.space_group_name_H-M   'P 1'
#
loop_
_entity.id
_entity.type
_entity.pdbx_description
1 polymer ?
#
loop_
_entity_poly.entity_id
_entity_poly.type
_entity_poly.pdbx_seq_one_letter_code
_entity_poly.pdbx_strand_id
1 'polypeptide(L)'
;MRDDIREAISFLAKEDVTLFNKAELARRYGCDPRTIDRYIKIQSGELVPKENSRKYKSKLDDYKGLITHKVDAYGCTAMAIYKLLLTKGYQGKYSIVADFVKQHKEVETKKATIR
;
A
#
# COMPACT_ATOMS: atom_id res chain seq x y z
N MET A 1 -10.15 0.50 -6.88
CA MET A 1 -11.43 0.86 -7.54
C MET A 1 -11.09 1.85 -8.64
N ARG A 2 -12.05 2.23 -9.49
CA ARG A 2 -11.91 3.34 -10.43
C ARG A 2 -12.20 4.62 -9.64
N ASP A 3 -11.12 5.29 -9.23
CA ASP A 3 -11.19 6.43 -8.32
C ASP A 3 -11.86 7.64 -8.99
N ASP A 4 -11.74 7.76 -10.32
CA ASP A 4 -12.43 8.72 -11.18
C ASP A 4 -13.96 8.65 -11.04
N ILE A 5 -14.53 7.44 -11.08
CA ILE A 5 -15.98 7.22 -10.96
C ILE A 5 -16.45 7.47 -9.53
N ARG A 6 -15.63 7.12 -8.54
CA ARG A 6 -15.94 7.36 -7.12
C ARG A 6 -16.04 8.85 -6.83
N GLU A 7 -15.08 9.63 -7.33
CA GLU A 7 -15.06 11.08 -7.14
C GLU A 7 -16.25 11.74 -7.85
N ALA A 8 -16.54 11.35 -9.10
CA ALA A 8 -17.69 11.83 -9.84
C ALA A 8 -19.02 11.57 -9.09
N ILE A 9 -19.22 10.35 -8.58
CA ILE A 9 -20.44 9.99 -7.86
C ILE A 9 -20.52 10.67 -6.49
N SER A 10 -19.39 10.90 -5.82
CA SER A 10 -19.34 11.70 -4.58
C SER A 10 -19.71 13.17 -4.84
N PHE A 11 -19.25 13.74 -5.96
CA PHE A 11 -19.63 15.09 -6.39
C PHE A 11 -21.13 15.16 -6.73
N LEU A 12 -21.61 14.22 -7.54
CA LEU A 12 -23.03 14.10 -7.89
C LEU A 12 -23.89 13.79 -6.66
N ALA A 13 -23.39 13.14 -5.63
CA ALA A 13 -24.16 12.89 -4.40
C ALA A 13 -24.46 14.14 -3.57
N LYS A 14 -23.79 15.26 -3.85
CA LYS A 14 -24.21 16.57 -3.33
C LYS A 14 -25.46 17.10 -4.03
N GLU A 15 -25.78 16.58 -5.22
CA GLU A 15 -26.90 16.93 -6.09
C GLU A 15 -27.75 15.66 -6.35
N ASP A 16 -28.67 15.29 -5.46
CA ASP A 16 -29.61 14.15 -5.58
C ASP A 16 -29.34 13.16 -6.74
N VAL A 17 -28.46 12.17 -6.51
CA VAL A 17 -27.95 11.20 -7.51
C VAL A 17 -29.06 10.47 -8.28
N THR A 18 -30.25 10.39 -7.69
CA THR A 18 -31.44 9.73 -8.25
C THR A 18 -32.00 10.44 -9.49
N LEU A 19 -31.68 11.74 -9.70
CA LEU A 19 -32.09 12.47 -10.89
C LEU A 19 -31.28 12.12 -12.15
N PHE A 20 -30.09 11.54 -12.00
CA PHE A 20 -29.21 11.28 -13.13
C PHE A 20 -29.47 9.93 -13.79
N ASN A 21 -29.53 9.94 -15.12
CA ASN A 21 -29.62 8.71 -15.90
C ASN A 21 -28.29 7.93 -15.83
N LYS A 22 -28.34 6.73 -15.24
CA LYS A 22 -27.19 5.82 -15.09
C LYS A 22 -26.52 5.48 -16.42
N ALA A 23 -27.31 5.32 -17.49
CA ALA A 23 -26.79 5.01 -18.82
C ALA A 23 -26.03 6.20 -19.44
N GLU A 24 -26.44 7.42 -19.13
CA GLU A 24 -25.79 8.62 -19.64
C GLU A 24 -24.46 8.87 -18.95
N LEU A 25 -24.42 8.70 -17.62
CA LEU A 25 -23.17 8.71 -16.86
C LEU A 25 -22.20 7.64 -17.40
N ALA A 26 -22.69 6.44 -17.73
CA ALA A 26 -21.88 5.35 -18.28
C ALA A 26 -21.21 5.75 -19.60
N ARG A 27 -21.94 6.43 -20.48
CA ARG A 27 -21.41 6.95 -21.74
C ARG A 27 -20.35 8.03 -21.54
N ARG A 28 -20.58 8.95 -20.60
CA ARG A 28 -19.61 10.04 -20.28
C ARG A 28 -18.30 9.52 -19.71
N TYR A 29 -18.36 8.54 -18.81
CA TYR A 29 -17.18 8.00 -18.12
C TYR A 29 -16.58 6.73 -18.77
N GLY A 30 -17.14 6.29 -19.90
CA GLY A 30 -16.69 5.10 -20.62
C GLY A 30 -16.72 3.85 -19.74
N CYS A 31 -17.84 3.62 -19.03
CA CYS A 31 -17.99 2.49 -18.12
C CYS A 31 -19.35 1.80 -18.29
N ASP A 32 -19.47 0.57 -17.79
CA ASP A 32 -20.75 -0.15 -17.81
C ASP A 32 -21.73 0.47 -16.78
N PRO A 33 -23.02 0.65 -17.12
CA PRO A 33 -24.02 1.19 -16.18
C PRO A 33 -24.10 0.45 -14.83
N ARG A 34 -23.80 -0.86 -14.80
CA ARG A 34 -23.72 -1.66 -13.56
C ARG A 34 -22.59 -1.21 -12.65
N THR A 35 -21.53 -0.64 -13.23
CA THR A 35 -20.45 -0.03 -12.46
C THR A 35 -21.00 1.18 -11.72
N ILE A 36 -21.63 2.13 -12.41
CA ILE A 36 -22.24 3.30 -11.77
C ILE A 36 -23.26 2.90 -10.71
N ASP A 37 -24.14 1.95 -11.00
CA ASP A 37 -25.11 1.43 -10.03
C ASP A 37 -24.43 0.89 -8.76
N ARG A 38 -23.32 0.14 -8.92
CA ARG A 38 -22.52 -0.35 -7.79
C ARG A 38 -21.94 0.79 -6.96
N TYR A 39 -21.39 1.83 -7.57
CA TYR A 39 -20.82 2.96 -6.83
C TYR A 39 -21.91 3.81 -6.15
N ILE A 40 -23.08 3.96 -6.76
CA ILE A 40 -24.24 4.61 -6.11
C ILE A 40 -24.64 3.85 -4.85
N LYS A 41 -24.73 2.51 -4.94
CA LYS A 41 -25.03 1.63 -3.78
C LYS A 41 -23.94 1.67 -2.70
N ILE A 42 -22.69 1.87 -3.10
CA ILE A 42 -21.57 2.04 -2.15
C ILE A 42 -21.68 3.38 -1.43
N GLN A 43 -22.06 4.44 -2.16
CA GLN A 43 -22.24 5.78 -1.59
C GLN A 43 -23.46 5.85 -0.67
N SER A 44 -24.55 5.16 -1.01
CA SER A 44 -25.76 5.08 -0.17
C SER A 44 -25.60 4.20 1.07
N GLY A 45 -24.48 3.49 1.20
CA GLY A 45 -24.19 2.58 2.31
C GLY A 45 -24.86 1.21 2.19
N GLU A 46 -25.55 0.90 1.09
CA GLU A 46 -26.14 -0.42 0.84
C GLU A 46 -25.08 -1.49 0.57
N LEU A 47 -23.91 -1.10 0.04
CA LEU A 47 -22.87 -2.03 -0.37
C LEU A 47 -21.50 -1.61 0.19
N VAL A 48 -20.83 -2.53 0.88
CA VAL A 48 -19.46 -2.28 1.36
C VAL A 48 -18.48 -2.50 0.21
N PRO A 49 -17.60 -1.51 -0.10
CA PRO A 49 -16.61 -1.67 -1.14
C PRO A 49 -15.67 -2.83 -0.80
N LYS A 50 -15.44 -3.71 -1.77
CA LYS A 50 -14.52 -4.83 -1.60
C LYS A 50 -13.09 -4.30 -1.53
N GLU A 51 -12.52 -4.31 -0.34
CA GLU A 51 -11.10 -4.06 -0.16
C GLU A 51 -10.28 -5.21 -0.75
N ASN A 52 -9.17 -4.86 -1.39
CA ASN A 52 -8.25 -5.85 -1.92
C ASN A 52 -7.45 -6.43 -0.75
N SER A 53 -7.94 -7.51 -0.15
CA SER A 53 -7.40 -8.10 1.09
C SER A 53 -6.02 -8.76 0.97
N ARG A 54 -5.36 -8.64 -0.19
CA ARG A 54 -4.01 -9.18 -0.39
C ARG A 54 -2.99 -8.36 0.37
N LYS A 55 -2.77 -8.73 1.64
CA LYS A 55 -1.62 -8.27 2.42
C LYS A 55 -0.38 -8.99 1.92
N TYR A 56 0.44 -8.31 1.12
CA TYR A 56 1.74 -8.83 0.71
C TYR A 56 2.67 -8.82 1.93
N LYS A 57 3.12 -9.99 2.38
CA LYS A 57 4.18 -10.12 3.38
C LYS A 57 5.51 -10.22 2.64
N SER A 58 6.44 -9.33 2.92
CA SER A 58 7.80 -9.43 2.39
C SER A 58 8.53 -10.54 3.15
N LYS A 59 9.36 -11.34 2.44
CA LYS A 59 10.22 -12.36 3.07
C LYS A 59 11.19 -11.80 4.12
N LEU A 60 11.40 -10.47 4.11
CA LEU A 60 12.25 -9.76 5.07
C LEU A 60 11.54 -9.45 6.40
N ASP A 61 10.20 -9.44 6.42
CA ASP A 61 9.43 -8.92 7.55
C ASP A 61 9.75 -9.66 8.86
N ASP A 62 9.91 -10.99 8.78
CA ASP A 62 10.24 -11.84 9.92
C ASP A 62 11.64 -11.55 10.50
N TYR A 63 12.53 -10.94 9.70
CA TYR A 63 13.93 -10.70 10.05
C TYR A 63 14.24 -9.24 10.38
N LYS A 64 13.30 -8.31 10.18
CA LYS A 64 13.52 -6.86 10.40
C LYS A 64 14.03 -6.53 11.80
N GLY A 65 13.47 -7.15 12.83
CA GLY A 65 13.90 -6.93 14.22
C GLY A 65 15.34 -7.37 14.46
N LEU A 66 15.72 -8.52 13.90
CA LEU A 66 17.07 -9.04 14.01
C LEU A 66 18.09 -8.17 13.27
N ILE A 67 17.73 -7.68 12.08
CA ILE A 67 18.58 -6.79 11.29
C ILE A 67 18.83 -5.49 12.05
N THR A 68 17.76 -4.86 12.55
CA THR A 68 17.82 -3.61 13.32
C THR A 68 18.75 -3.75 14.53
N HIS A 69 18.53 -4.77 15.36
CA HIS A 69 19.38 -5.03 16.52
C HIS A 69 20.87 -5.23 16.14
N LYS A 70 21.15 -5.89 15.01
CA LYS A 70 22.54 -6.12 14.56
C LYS A 70 23.19 -4.88 13.95
N VAL A 71 22.42 -4.01 13.30
CA VAL A 71 22.92 -2.73 12.78
C VAL A 71 23.22 -1.79 13.94
N ASP A 72 22.28 -1.64 14.89
CA ASP A 72 22.37 -0.65 15.95
C ASP A 72 23.41 -1.04 17.01
N ALA A 73 23.43 -2.32 17.43
CA ALA A 73 24.34 -2.77 18.49
C ALA A 73 25.77 -3.03 18.01
N TYR A 74 25.98 -3.39 16.74
CA TYR A 74 27.29 -3.85 16.24
C TYR A 74 27.76 -3.16 14.96
N GLY A 75 26.99 -2.22 14.38
CA GLY A 75 27.38 -1.52 13.15
C GLY A 75 27.59 -2.44 11.94
N CYS A 76 26.94 -3.61 11.92
CA CYS A 76 27.21 -4.64 10.92
C CYS A 76 26.94 -4.16 9.48
N THR A 77 27.79 -4.59 8.53
CA THR A 77 27.58 -4.32 7.11
C THR A 77 26.41 -5.13 6.56
N ALA A 78 25.74 -4.61 5.52
CA ALA A 78 24.61 -5.30 4.87
C ALA A 78 24.98 -6.72 4.41
N MET A 79 26.21 -6.94 3.96
CA MET A 79 26.69 -8.26 3.53
C MET A 79 26.85 -9.24 4.70
N ALA A 80 27.33 -8.78 5.86
CA ALA A 80 27.44 -9.62 7.05
C ALA A 80 26.05 -10.05 7.54
N ILE A 81 25.09 -9.14 7.50
CA ILE A 81 23.69 -9.40 7.85
C ILE A 81 23.08 -10.40 6.87
N TYR A 82 23.29 -10.22 5.57
CA TYR A 82 22.78 -11.15 4.55
C TYR A 82 23.32 -12.56 4.73
N LYS A 83 24.62 -12.72 5.00
CA LYS A 83 25.22 -14.05 5.29
C LYS A 83 24.59 -14.70 6.52
N LEU A 84 24.35 -13.93 7.58
CA LEU A 84 23.69 -14.42 8.79
C LEU A 84 22.23 -14.84 8.51
N LEU A 85 21.53 -14.08 7.68
CA LEU A 85 20.17 -14.40 7.25
C LEU A 85 20.13 -15.69 6.42
N LEU A 86 21.10 -15.90 5.53
CA LEU A 86 21.22 -17.16 4.77
C LEU A 86 21.39 -18.36 5.71
N THR A 87 22.23 -18.26 6.75
CA THR A 87 22.38 -19.31 7.77
C THR A 87 21.08 -19.58 8.52
N LYS A 88 20.20 -18.58 8.66
CA LYS A 88 18.87 -18.70 9.29
C LYS A 88 17.77 -19.16 8.33
N GLY A 89 18.07 -19.40 7.05
CA GLY A 89 17.10 -19.88 6.06
C GLY A 89 16.41 -18.78 5.25
N TYR A 90 16.98 -17.58 5.18
CA TYR A 90 16.44 -16.50 4.34
C TYR A 90 16.58 -16.82 2.85
N GLN A 91 15.47 -16.68 2.11
CA GLN A 91 15.38 -16.97 0.68
C GLN A 91 15.24 -15.72 -0.20
N GLY A 92 15.44 -14.53 0.36
CA GLY A 92 15.38 -13.28 -0.40
C GLY A 92 16.74 -12.90 -1.02
N LYS A 93 16.73 -11.84 -1.83
CA LYS A 93 17.95 -11.33 -2.47
C LYS A 93 18.71 -10.38 -1.53
N TYR A 94 20.01 -10.29 -1.72
CA TYR A 94 20.88 -9.33 -1.02
C TYR A 94 20.38 -7.88 -1.13
N SER A 95 19.94 -7.45 -2.31
CA SER A 95 19.49 -6.06 -2.55
C SER A 95 18.38 -5.63 -1.58
N ILE A 96 17.44 -6.53 -1.25
CA ILE A 96 16.35 -6.24 -0.32
C ILE A 96 16.88 -5.95 1.09
N VAL A 97 17.90 -6.70 1.53
CA VAL A 97 18.55 -6.50 2.83
C VAL A 97 19.37 -5.21 2.82
N ALA A 98 20.11 -4.96 1.75
CA ALA A 98 20.94 -3.77 1.59
C ALA A 98 20.11 -2.48 1.59
N ASP A 99 19.00 -2.46 0.84
CA ASP A 99 18.08 -1.33 0.80
C ASP A 99 17.47 -1.05 2.18
N PHE A 100 17.08 -2.11 2.91
CA PHE A 100 16.55 -1.96 4.27
C PHE A 100 17.59 -1.37 5.23
N VAL A 101 18.82 -1.87 5.22
CA VAL A 101 19.91 -1.36 6.07
C VAL A 101 20.23 0.10 5.73
N LYS A 102 20.20 0.47 4.43
CA LYS A 102 20.42 1.84 3.99
C LYS A 102 19.31 2.78 4.49
N GLN A 103 18.05 2.40 4.29
CA GLN A 103 16.89 3.16 4.76
C GLN A 103 16.92 3.36 6.28
N HIS A 104 17.28 2.32 7.04
CA HIS A 104 17.40 2.40 8.50
C HIS A 104 18.45 3.44 8.92
N LYS A 105 19.65 3.40 8.34
CA LYS A 105 20.72 4.39 8.62
C LYS A 105 20.33 5.81 8.26
N GLU A 106 19.61 6.01 7.15
CA GLU A 106 19.12 7.34 6.76
C GLU A 106 18.10 7.88 7.76
N VAL A 107 17.22 7.03 8.31
CA VAL A 107 16.25 7.41 9.35
C VAL A 107 16.98 7.78 10.65
N GLU A 108 17.99 7.02 11.06
CA GLU A 108 18.81 7.34 12.25
C GLU A 108 19.55 8.67 12.09
N THR A 109 20.15 8.89 10.92
CA THR A 109 20.86 10.14 10.62
C THR A 109 19.91 11.34 10.69
N LYS A 110 18.69 11.21 10.15
CA LYS A 110 17.67 12.26 10.23
C LYS A 110 17.26 12.56 11.67
N LYS A 111 17.04 11.52 12.50
CA LYS A 111 16.72 11.69 13.92
C LYS A 111 17.82 12.43 14.68
N ALA A 112 19.09 12.09 14.43
CA ALA A 112 20.23 12.77 15.05
C ALA A 112 20.43 14.22 14.57
N THR A 113 19.92 14.56 13.38
CA THR A 113 20.09 15.89 12.76
C THR A 113 18.97 16.86 13.15
N ILE A 114 17.80 16.39 13.61
CA ILE A 114 16.77 17.24 14.20
C ILE A 114 17.33 17.76 15.53
N ARG A 115 17.62 19.07 15.59
CA ARG A 115 18.20 19.78 16.74
C ARG A 115 17.14 20.61 17.43
#